data_AF-A0A7J4LFJ1-F1
#
_entry.id   AF-A0A7J4LFJ1-F1
#
_cell.length_a   1.000
_cell.length_b   1.000
_cell.length_c   1.000
_cell.angle_alpha   90.00
_cell.angle_beta   90.00
_cell.angle_gamma   90.00
#
_symmetry.space_group_name_H-M   'P 1'
#
loop_
_entity.id
_entity.type
_entity.pdbx_description
1 polymer ?
#
loop_
_entity_poly.entity_id
_entity_poly.type
_entity_poly.pdbx_seq_one_letter_code
_entity_poly.pdbx_strand_id
1 'polypeptide(L)'
;HNEVSPAQFEIAPVFEQLNLAIDHNMLLMEVMQKVAEKHDLACLLHEKPFSGVNGSGKHNNWSIVGPDEKNWLSPGDNPHDNAKFLVVLCAIIKAVDTYADLLRASIASAGNDHRLGSHEAPPAVISIFLGEQPTDIIEQIEKGGAKSSKKGGVLEIGVDSLPDLPRDATDRNRTSPFAFTGAKFEFRAVGSNANLAGPNIVLNTIVAEALDEICTILEGVSKKDLNATIQKLLQDIVKKHKRILFNGDNYTEEWLREAKKRGLPNLKNTPEVLEALRSPANEKVFGKHGVLSKTELASRYEVYKEMYESVIDYEAKLSLDMAKTMIVPAVFSYQEELADSIRSVEGINKTKSTGSRKILKEITDELEGALVKIDTLAAAIKRGNALKTKVAMLDLRSSIDSLEGLVAEDVWPLPSYAEMLFML
;
A
#
# COMPACT_ATOMS: atom_id res chain seq x y z
N HIS A 1 12.07 12.42 -9.52
CA HIS A 1 13.43 11.86 -9.34
C HIS A 1 13.39 10.36 -9.57
N ASN A 2 14.54 9.70 -9.65
CA ASN A 2 14.58 8.23 -9.68
C ASN A 2 14.17 7.69 -8.30
N GLU A 3 13.51 6.55 -8.31
CA GLU A 3 13.15 5.78 -7.12
C GLU A 3 14.13 4.63 -6.89
N VAL A 4 13.90 3.85 -5.84
CA VAL A 4 14.79 2.76 -5.40
C VAL A 4 14.93 1.65 -6.45
N SER A 5 13.84 1.24 -7.10
CA SER A 5 13.92 0.23 -8.16
C SER A 5 14.46 0.80 -9.48
N PRO A 6 15.15 -0.01 -10.30
CA PRO A 6 15.46 0.35 -11.68
C PRO A 6 14.18 0.73 -12.44
N ALA A 7 14.30 1.69 -13.36
CA ALA A 7 13.18 2.19 -14.16
C ALA A 7 11.98 2.73 -13.36
N GLN A 8 12.14 3.00 -12.05
CA GLN A 8 11.11 3.58 -11.21
C GLN A 8 11.38 5.07 -10.99
N PHE A 9 10.33 5.89 -11.09
CA PHE A 9 10.44 7.34 -10.98
C PHE A 9 9.29 7.91 -10.16
N GLU A 10 9.55 9.01 -9.48
CA GLU A 10 8.54 9.81 -8.77
C GLU A 10 8.44 11.22 -9.36
N ILE A 11 7.21 11.71 -9.46
CA ILE A 11 6.89 13.11 -9.70
C ILE A 11 5.89 13.58 -8.65
N ALA A 12 6.25 14.65 -7.94
CA ALA A 12 5.43 15.25 -6.90
C ALA A 12 5.18 16.73 -7.23
N PRO A 13 3.93 17.13 -7.56
CA PRO A 13 3.58 18.54 -7.70
C PRO A 13 3.52 19.23 -6.33
N VAL A 14 3.47 20.57 -6.34
CA VAL A 14 3.15 21.35 -5.13
C VAL A 14 1.71 21.02 -4.69
N PHE A 15 1.45 21.02 -3.38
CA PHE A 15 0.10 20.78 -2.86
C PHE A 15 -0.88 21.86 -3.32
N GLU A 16 -2.14 21.47 -3.49
CA GLU A 16 -3.22 22.35 -3.96
C GLU A 16 -4.52 22.06 -3.19
N GLN A 17 -5.57 22.83 -3.49
CA GLN A 17 -6.92 22.50 -3.02
C GLN A 17 -7.32 21.10 -3.48
N LEU A 18 -7.93 20.34 -2.58
CA LEU A 18 -8.09 18.88 -2.72
C LEU A 18 -8.68 18.43 -4.06
N ASN A 19 -9.77 19.04 -4.51
CA ASN A 19 -10.43 18.66 -5.77
C ASN A 19 -9.52 18.94 -6.97
N LEU A 20 -8.87 20.11 -7.00
CA LEU A 20 -7.96 20.50 -8.06
C LEU A 20 -6.73 19.58 -8.11
N ALA A 21 -6.17 19.24 -6.94
CA ALA A 21 -5.05 18.31 -6.82
C ALA A 21 -5.38 16.92 -7.39
N ILE A 22 -6.60 16.43 -7.17
CA ILE A 22 -7.07 15.15 -7.73
C ILE A 22 -7.18 15.26 -9.25
N ASP A 23 -7.80 16.31 -9.78
CA ASP A 23 -7.95 16.51 -11.23
C ASP A 23 -6.59 16.62 -11.93
N HIS A 24 -5.67 17.42 -11.37
CA HIS A 24 -4.31 17.52 -11.86
C HIS A 24 -3.55 16.19 -11.77
N ASN A 25 -3.77 15.39 -10.73
CA ASN A 25 -3.16 14.05 -10.64
C ASN A 25 -3.65 13.12 -11.76
N MET A 26 -4.95 13.10 -12.04
CA MET A 26 -5.52 12.28 -13.12
C MET A 26 -4.99 12.70 -14.49
N LEU A 27 -4.93 14.01 -14.75
CA LEU A 27 -4.32 14.57 -15.95
C LEU A 27 -2.84 14.21 -16.06
N LEU A 28 -2.09 14.28 -14.96
CA LEU A 28 -0.68 13.94 -14.93
C LEU A 28 -0.44 12.46 -15.29
N MET A 29 -1.26 11.53 -14.76
CA MET A 29 -1.18 10.11 -15.13
C MET A 29 -1.35 9.89 -16.63
N GLU A 30 -2.36 10.53 -17.23
CA GLU A 30 -2.61 10.45 -18.68
C GLU A 30 -1.46 11.06 -19.49
N VAL A 31 -0.94 12.22 -19.07
CA VAL A 31 0.22 12.87 -19.72
C VAL A 31 1.45 11.97 -19.65
N MET A 32 1.74 11.34 -18.50
CA MET A 32 2.88 10.45 -18.36
C MET A 32 2.81 9.27 -19.33
N GLN A 33 1.64 8.63 -19.47
CA GLN A 33 1.47 7.52 -20.41
C GLN A 33 1.64 7.97 -21.86
N LYS A 34 0.98 9.06 -22.27
CA LYS A 34 1.08 9.60 -23.63
C LYS A 34 2.48 10.08 -24.00
N VAL A 35 3.21 10.65 -23.04
CA VAL A 35 4.59 11.09 -23.26
C VAL A 35 5.52 9.88 -23.36
N ALA A 36 5.36 8.87 -22.49
CA ALA A 36 6.15 7.64 -22.59
C ALA A 36 6.00 6.98 -23.98
N GLU A 37 4.78 6.84 -24.48
CA GLU A 37 4.52 6.26 -25.82
C GLU A 37 5.24 7.03 -26.95
N LYS A 38 5.33 8.36 -26.85
CA LYS A 38 6.05 9.20 -27.84
C LYS A 38 7.57 9.04 -27.80
N HIS A 39 8.08 8.47 -26.72
CA HIS A 39 9.50 8.19 -26.51
C HIS A 39 9.80 6.69 -26.64
N ASP A 40 8.91 5.91 -27.26
CA ASP A 40 9.02 4.46 -27.41
C ASP A 40 9.11 3.70 -26.07
N LEU A 41 8.50 4.27 -25.02
CA LEU A 41 8.45 3.71 -23.67
C LEU A 41 7.01 3.37 -23.25
N ALA A 42 6.87 2.47 -22.28
CA ALA A 42 5.59 2.19 -21.61
C ALA A 42 5.63 2.69 -20.15
N CYS A 43 4.73 3.60 -19.78
CA CYS A 43 4.58 4.04 -18.39
C CYS A 43 3.67 3.10 -17.61
N LEU A 44 4.26 2.27 -16.75
CA LEU A 44 3.54 1.31 -15.91
C LEU A 44 3.08 1.96 -14.60
N LEU A 45 1.76 2.15 -14.46
CA LEU A 45 1.15 2.72 -13.24
C LEU A 45 0.70 1.64 -12.24
N HIS A 46 0.85 0.36 -12.58
CA HIS A 46 0.52 -0.76 -11.71
C HIS A 46 1.32 -0.71 -10.39
N GLU A 47 0.70 -1.08 -9.28
CA GLU A 47 1.30 -1.00 -7.94
C GLU A 47 2.49 -1.95 -7.75
N LYS A 48 2.54 -3.04 -8.51
CA LYS A 48 3.59 -4.05 -8.43
C LYS A 48 3.86 -4.64 -9.83
N PRO A 49 4.50 -3.90 -10.75
CA PRO A 49 4.69 -4.36 -12.12
C PRO A 49 5.66 -5.55 -12.18
N PHE A 50 6.69 -5.56 -11.33
CA PHE A 50 7.69 -6.62 -11.26
C PHE A 50 7.73 -7.23 -9.84
N SER A 51 7.83 -8.56 -9.77
CA SER A 51 8.00 -9.27 -8.50
C SER A 51 9.42 -9.13 -7.95
N GLY A 52 9.60 -9.22 -6.64
CA GLY A 52 10.93 -9.19 -6.01
C GLY A 52 11.64 -7.83 -5.93
N VAL A 53 11.07 -6.76 -6.51
CA VAL A 53 11.57 -5.37 -6.43
C VAL A 53 10.58 -4.44 -5.74
N ASN A 54 10.91 -3.18 -5.47
CA ASN A 54 9.98 -2.24 -4.82
C ASN A 54 8.71 -2.04 -5.66
N GLY A 55 7.58 -1.83 -4.98
CA GLY A 55 6.32 -1.48 -5.63
C GLY A 55 6.15 0.04 -5.79
N SER A 56 5.14 0.44 -6.56
CA SER A 56 4.81 1.85 -6.82
C SER A 56 3.61 2.28 -5.96
N GLY A 57 3.77 3.38 -5.22
CA GLY A 57 2.72 3.98 -4.40
C GLY A 57 2.32 5.37 -4.89
N LYS A 58 1.22 5.90 -4.34
CA LYS A 58 0.83 7.31 -4.55
C LYS A 58 0.50 7.95 -3.21
N HIS A 59 1.50 8.50 -2.53
CA HIS A 59 1.30 9.04 -1.19
C HIS A 59 0.34 10.24 -1.22
N ASN A 60 -0.69 10.20 -0.37
CA ASN A 60 -1.62 11.33 -0.19
C ASN A 60 -1.14 12.18 0.98
N ASN A 61 -0.49 13.29 0.68
CA ASN A 61 -0.10 14.30 1.65
C ASN A 61 -1.30 15.20 1.95
N TRP A 62 -1.91 15.01 3.11
CA TRP A 62 -3.18 15.62 3.50
C TRP A 62 -3.04 16.55 4.69
N SER A 63 -3.67 17.72 4.59
CA SER A 63 -3.71 18.71 5.67
C SER A 63 -5.02 19.49 5.69
N ILE A 64 -5.35 20.08 6.83
CA ILE A 64 -6.55 20.91 7.00
C ILE A 64 -6.15 22.37 7.12
N VAL A 65 -6.65 23.20 6.21
CA VAL A 65 -6.58 24.66 6.29
C VAL A 65 -7.91 25.17 6.81
N GLY A 66 -7.89 25.89 7.93
CA GLY A 66 -9.08 26.47 8.53
C GLY A 66 -9.58 27.73 7.81
N PRO A 67 -10.75 28.26 8.22
CA PRO A 67 -11.27 29.53 7.71
C PRO A 67 -10.38 30.74 8.05
N ASP A 68 -9.43 30.59 8.98
CA ASP A 68 -8.39 31.58 9.25
C ASP A 68 -7.19 31.48 8.29
N GLU A 69 -7.33 30.70 7.20
CA GLU A 69 -6.31 30.41 6.18
C GLU A 69 -5.02 29.80 6.73
N LYS A 70 -5.10 29.24 7.95
CA LYS A 70 -3.97 28.60 8.63
C LYS A 70 -4.09 27.09 8.58
N ASN A 71 -2.97 26.43 8.39
CA ASN A 71 -2.87 24.99 8.53
C ASN A 71 -3.03 24.61 10.02
N TRP A 72 -4.11 23.92 10.36
CA TRP A 72 -4.40 23.50 11.73
C TRP A 72 -3.59 22.28 12.19
N LEU A 73 -2.83 21.67 11.29
CA LEU A 73 -1.84 20.63 11.61
C LEU A 73 -0.44 21.18 11.81
N SER A 74 -0.22 22.48 11.65
CA SER A 74 1.04 23.10 12.00
C SER A 74 1.20 23.15 13.53
N PRO A 75 2.21 22.49 14.11
CA PRO A 75 2.41 22.44 15.56
C PRO A 75 2.71 23.83 16.15
N GLY A 76 3.44 24.68 15.40
CA GLY A 76 3.96 25.95 15.89
C GLY A 76 5.14 25.77 16.85
N ASP A 77 5.59 26.86 17.47
CA ASP A 77 6.77 26.85 18.35
C ASP A 77 6.53 26.12 19.68
N ASN A 78 5.28 26.20 20.19
CA ASN A 78 4.85 25.58 21.45
C ASN A 78 3.65 24.65 21.20
N PRO A 79 3.87 23.45 20.61
CA PRO A 79 2.78 22.56 20.22
C PRO A 79 1.93 22.05 21.39
N HIS A 80 2.50 21.94 22.58
CA HIS A 80 1.78 21.53 23.80
C HIS A 80 0.76 22.58 24.29
N ASP A 81 0.92 23.85 23.90
CA ASP A 81 -0.01 24.94 24.23
C ASP A 81 -1.00 25.23 23.09
N ASN A 82 -0.79 24.65 21.92
CA ASN A 82 -1.60 24.90 20.73
C ASN A 82 -2.88 24.05 20.74
N ALA A 83 -3.91 24.54 21.46
CA ALA A 83 -5.18 23.83 21.62
C ALA A 83 -5.83 23.42 20.28
N LYS A 84 -5.76 24.26 19.23
CA LYS A 84 -6.31 23.92 17.91
C LYS A 84 -5.60 22.70 17.31
N PHE A 85 -4.27 22.70 17.31
CA PHE A 85 -3.46 21.59 16.84
C PHE A 85 -3.77 20.30 17.62
N LEU A 86 -3.82 20.38 18.95
CA LEU A 86 -4.08 19.21 19.80
C LEU A 86 -5.47 18.61 19.57
N VAL A 87 -6.49 19.46 19.41
CA VAL A 87 -7.85 19.02 19.09
C VAL A 87 -7.89 18.31 17.74
N VAL A 88 -7.31 18.91 16.70
CA VAL A 88 -7.30 18.31 15.35
C VAL A 88 -6.49 17.01 15.35
N LEU A 89 -5.34 16.97 16.00
CA LEU A 89 -4.50 15.77 16.13
C LEU A 89 -5.27 14.63 16.82
N CYS A 90 -5.92 14.90 17.95
CA CYS A 90 -6.72 13.90 18.67
C CYS A 90 -7.95 13.46 17.87
N ALA A 91 -8.58 14.37 17.12
CA ALA A 91 -9.69 14.04 16.23
C ALA A 91 -9.25 13.05 15.14
N ILE A 92 -8.09 13.27 14.53
CA ILE A 92 -7.52 12.36 13.53
C ILE A 92 -7.19 10.99 14.13
N ILE A 93 -6.55 10.96 15.30
CA ILE A 93 -6.23 9.71 16.01
C ILE A 93 -7.50 8.90 16.28
N LYS A 94 -8.54 9.58 16.79
CA LYS A 94 -9.87 9.00 17.03
C LYS A 94 -10.50 8.48 15.74
N ALA A 95 -10.49 9.27 14.68
CA ALA A 95 -11.10 8.93 13.39
C ALA A 95 -10.47 7.67 12.79
N VAL A 96 -9.13 7.65 12.68
CA VAL A 96 -8.40 6.53 12.11
C VAL A 96 -8.54 5.27 12.97
N ASP A 97 -8.48 5.38 14.30
CA ASP A 97 -8.68 4.21 15.18
C ASP A 97 -10.09 3.63 15.10
N THR A 98 -11.11 4.48 14.98
CA THR A 98 -12.51 4.07 14.94
C THR A 98 -12.87 3.43 13.60
N TYR A 99 -12.31 3.95 12.50
CA TYR A 99 -12.68 3.60 11.13
C TYR A 99 -11.48 3.03 10.33
N ALA A 100 -10.58 2.31 11.01
CA ALA A 100 -9.38 1.73 10.41
C ALA A 100 -9.69 0.76 9.26
N ASP A 101 -10.77 -0.02 9.40
CA ASP A 101 -11.28 -0.93 8.38
C ASP A 101 -11.75 -0.20 7.13
N LEU A 102 -12.51 0.89 7.29
CA LEU A 102 -13.02 1.72 6.22
C LEU A 102 -11.88 2.45 5.49
N LEU A 103 -10.88 2.95 6.23
CA LEU A 103 -9.70 3.57 5.63
C LEU A 103 -8.87 2.54 4.84
N ARG A 104 -8.72 1.31 5.34
CA ARG A 104 -8.10 0.20 4.59
C ARG A 104 -8.92 -0.20 3.35
N ALA A 105 -10.24 -0.14 3.42
CA ALA A 105 -11.12 -0.45 2.29
C ALA A 105 -10.99 0.60 1.17
N SER A 106 -10.73 1.86 1.52
CA SER A 106 -10.59 2.96 0.56
C SER A 106 -9.41 2.82 -0.42
N ILE A 107 -8.45 1.96 -0.10
CA ILE A 107 -7.25 1.68 -0.91
C ILE A 107 -7.20 0.24 -1.43
N ALA A 108 -8.31 -0.51 -1.33
CA ALA A 108 -8.39 -1.90 -1.75
C ALA A 108 -8.45 -2.04 -3.27
N SER A 109 -7.57 -2.86 -3.83
CA SER A 109 -7.52 -3.22 -5.25
C SER A 109 -6.68 -4.48 -5.43
N ALA A 110 -6.89 -5.20 -6.55
CA ALA A 110 -6.10 -6.38 -6.87
C ALA A 110 -4.59 -6.06 -6.94
N GLY A 111 -4.22 -4.96 -7.61
CA GLY A 111 -2.82 -4.51 -7.72
C GLY A 111 -2.21 -4.12 -6.38
N ASN A 112 -2.92 -3.34 -5.55
CA ASN A 112 -2.37 -2.90 -4.27
C ASN A 112 -2.25 -4.06 -3.25
N ASP A 113 -3.04 -5.13 -3.38
CA ASP A 113 -2.85 -6.36 -2.58
C ASP A 113 -1.50 -7.05 -2.86
N HIS A 114 -0.89 -6.87 -4.04
CA HIS A 114 0.48 -7.34 -4.32
C HIS A 114 1.56 -6.43 -3.73
N ARG A 115 1.20 -5.19 -3.38
CA ARG A 115 2.14 -4.18 -2.91
C ARG A 115 2.24 -4.18 -1.39
N LEU A 116 1.10 -4.08 -0.69
CA LEU A 116 1.04 -3.85 0.76
C LEU A 116 1.78 -4.93 1.56
N GLY A 117 2.56 -4.49 2.56
CA GLY A 117 3.34 -5.37 3.44
C GLY A 117 4.61 -5.93 2.82
N SER A 118 5.11 -5.33 1.73
CA SER A 118 6.35 -5.71 1.05
C SER A 118 7.14 -4.49 0.62
N HIS A 119 8.49 -4.58 0.60
CA HIS A 119 9.42 -3.64 -0.05
C HIS A 119 8.95 -2.17 -0.08
N GLU A 120 9.03 -1.49 1.06
CA GLU A 120 8.67 -0.07 1.26
C GLU A 120 7.18 0.29 1.21
N ALA A 121 6.28 -0.68 0.99
CA ALA A 121 4.85 -0.46 1.13
C ALA A 121 4.31 -0.91 2.51
N PRO A 122 3.54 -0.07 3.21
CA PRO A 122 3.07 -0.35 4.56
C PRO A 122 2.20 -1.62 4.62
N PRO A 123 2.14 -2.32 5.77
CA PRO A 123 1.28 -3.49 5.92
C PRO A 123 -0.21 -3.10 5.86
N ALA A 124 -1.08 -4.10 5.73
CA ALA A 124 -2.54 -3.92 5.73
C ALA A 124 -3.12 -3.44 7.07
N VAL A 125 -2.33 -3.47 8.15
CA VAL A 125 -2.70 -2.94 9.46
C VAL A 125 -2.54 -1.42 9.44
N ILE A 126 -3.65 -0.69 9.48
CA ILE A 126 -3.62 0.77 9.61
C ILE A 126 -3.08 1.15 11.00
N SER A 127 -2.09 2.03 11.01
CA SER A 127 -1.47 2.59 12.21
C SER A 127 -1.04 4.02 11.94
N ILE A 128 -0.92 4.83 13.01
CA ILE A 128 -0.44 6.20 12.93
C ILE A 128 0.98 6.28 13.48
N PHE A 129 1.87 6.84 12.66
CA PHE A 129 3.17 7.32 13.10
C PHE A 129 3.09 8.82 13.43
N LEU A 130 3.58 9.23 14.59
CA LEU A 130 3.58 10.63 15.03
C LEU A 130 4.97 11.25 15.11
N GLY A 131 6.02 10.43 15.28
CA GLY A 131 7.36 10.89 15.63
C GLY A 131 7.48 11.25 17.12
N GLU A 132 8.69 11.55 17.57
CA GLU A 132 8.98 11.65 19.01
C GLU A 132 8.25 12.82 19.70
N GLN A 133 8.22 13.98 19.07
CA GLN A 133 7.66 15.20 19.69
C GLN A 133 6.14 15.10 19.90
N PRO A 134 5.31 14.80 18.87
CA PRO A 134 3.88 14.69 19.10
C PRO A 134 3.51 13.47 19.95
N THR A 135 4.27 12.36 19.88
CA THR A 135 4.06 11.22 20.80
C THR A 135 4.28 11.59 22.26
N ASP A 136 5.34 12.33 22.58
CA ASP A 136 5.60 12.82 23.93
C ASP A 136 4.44 13.69 24.45
N ILE A 137 3.89 14.57 23.60
CA ILE A 137 2.71 15.38 23.93
C ILE A 137 1.49 14.49 24.22
N ILE A 138 1.23 13.48 23.39
CA ILE A 138 0.11 12.55 23.59
C ILE A 138 0.25 11.78 24.90
N GLU A 139 1.45 11.31 25.25
CA GLU A 139 1.72 10.64 26.53
C GLU A 139 1.50 11.57 27.74
N GLN A 140 1.80 12.86 27.61
CA GLN A 140 1.52 13.85 28.65
C GLN A 140 0.02 14.13 28.78
N ILE A 141 -0.71 14.27 27.66
CA ILE A 141 -2.17 14.42 27.64
C ILE A 141 -2.83 13.25 28.37
N GLU A 142 -2.38 12.01 28.12
CA GLU A 142 -2.88 10.84 28.83
C GLU A 142 -2.76 10.96 30.36
N LYS A 143 -1.64 11.51 30.85
CA LYS A 143 -1.32 11.68 32.27
C LYS A 143 -1.98 12.90 32.94
N GLY A 144 -2.69 13.74 32.20
CA GLY A 144 -3.42 14.90 32.75
C GLY A 144 -3.01 16.26 32.19
N GLY A 145 -2.47 16.30 30.98
CA GLY A 145 -2.24 17.52 30.20
C GLY A 145 -0.78 17.67 29.76
N ALA A 146 -0.59 18.23 28.56
CA ALA A 146 0.73 18.54 28.03
C ALA A 146 1.31 19.81 28.69
N LYS A 147 2.56 19.72 29.17
CA LYS A 147 3.27 20.81 29.84
C LYS A 147 4.57 21.20 29.15
N SER A 148 5.03 20.34 28.25
CA SER A 148 6.28 20.50 27.51
C SER A 148 6.22 19.69 26.23
N SER A 149 7.21 19.86 25.37
CA SER A 149 7.38 19.05 24.17
C SER A 149 8.86 18.88 23.89
N LYS A 150 9.29 17.67 23.52
CA LYS A 150 10.66 17.44 23.01
C LYS A 150 10.96 18.39 21.85
N LYS A 151 12.19 18.91 21.79
CA LYS A 151 12.70 19.71 20.66
C LYS A 151 13.63 18.84 19.81
N GLY A 152 13.64 19.06 18.50
CA GLY A 152 14.64 18.46 17.61
C GLY A 152 16.06 18.84 18.07
N GLY A 153 17.00 17.92 17.87
CA GLY A 153 18.41 18.15 18.22
C GLY A 153 19.19 18.82 17.08
N VAL A 154 20.48 19.05 17.31
CA VAL A 154 21.45 19.32 16.25
C VAL A 154 22.17 18.00 15.94
N LEU A 155 22.38 17.69 14.67
CA LEU A 155 23.19 16.54 14.29
C LEU A 155 24.67 16.93 14.37
N GLU A 156 25.35 16.57 15.46
CA GLU A 156 26.81 16.74 15.57
C GLU A 156 27.51 15.70 14.68
N ILE A 157 27.75 16.06 13.41
CA ILE A 157 28.71 15.35 12.56
C ILE A 157 30.09 15.87 12.98
N GLY A 158 31.00 14.99 13.40
CA GLY A 158 32.29 15.30 14.06
C GLY A 158 33.34 16.04 13.22
N VAL A 159 32.94 17.11 12.54
CA VAL A 159 33.80 18.06 11.83
C VAL A 159 33.24 19.46 12.08
N ASP A 160 33.96 20.30 12.83
CA ASP A 160 33.55 21.66 13.26
C ASP A 160 33.25 22.65 12.11
N SER A 161 33.42 22.25 10.85
CA SER A 161 33.27 23.09 9.67
C SER A 161 31.93 22.97 8.95
N LEU A 162 31.03 22.06 9.36
CA LEU A 162 29.69 21.95 8.78
C LEU A 162 28.71 22.86 9.52
N PRO A 163 27.86 23.64 8.83
CA PRO A 163 26.78 24.37 9.48
C PRO A 163 25.86 23.39 10.21
N ASP A 164 25.34 23.79 11.37
CA ASP A 164 24.42 22.99 12.17
C ASP A 164 23.28 22.43 11.29
N LEU A 165 23.32 21.14 11.02
CA LEU A 165 22.26 20.46 10.31
C LEU A 165 21.13 20.19 11.32
N PRO A 166 19.95 20.81 11.17
CA PRO A 166 18.85 20.59 12.09
C PRO A 166 18.45 19.12 12.02
N ARG A 167 18.55 18.41 13.16
CA ARG A 167 17.99 17.07 13.28
C ARG A 167 16.50 17.25 13.52
N ASP A 168 15.74 17.06 12.45
CA ASP A 168 14.29 17.06 12.51
C ASP A 168 13.82 16.01 13.54
N ALA A 169 12.97 16.40 14.49
CA ALA A 169 12.42 15.49 15.50
C ALA A 169 11.35 14.57 14.90
N THR A 170 10.98 14.80 13.64
CA THR A 170 10.15 13.89 12.84
C THR A 170 11.02 12.75 12.31
N ASP A 171 11.15 11.71 13.11
CA ASP A 171 11.71 10.44 12.67
C ASP A 171 10.99 9.98 11.39
N ARG A 172 11.73 9.76 10.30
CA ARG A 172 11.15 9.40 8.99
C ARG A 172 11.00 7.88 8.90
N ASN A 173 10.15 7.32 9.77
CA ASN A 173 9.74 5.94 9.60
C ASN A 173 8.93 5.81 8.32
N ARG A 174 9.47 5.15 7.29
CA ARG A 174 8.83 4.95 5.97
C ARG A 174 7.81 3.81 5.93
N THR A 175 7.72 3.00 6.99
CA THR A 175 6.93 1.76 7.01
C THR A 175 5.48 1.98 7.47
N SER A 176 5.17 3.12 8.07
CA SER A 176 3.84 3.41 8.58
C SER A 176 2.84 3.74 7.46
N PRO A 177 1.60 3.21 7.53
CA PRO A 177 0.52 3.56 6.60
C PRO A 177 0.15 5.04 6.62
N PHE A 178 0.11 5.67 7.80
CA PHE A 178 -0.34 7.04 7.98
C PHE A 178 0.59 7.80 8.93
N ALA A 179 1.38 8.74 8.40
CA ALA A 179 2.48 9.36 9.15
C ALA A 179 2.34 10.88 9.27
N PHE A 180 2.46 11.43 10.48
CA PHE A 180 2.60 12.87 10.66
C PHE A 180 3.99 13.32 10.25
N THR A 181 4.08 14.25 9.31
CA THR A 181 5.34 14.75 8.73
C THR A 181 5.46 16.27 8.87
N GLY A 182 5.33 16.76 10.11
CA GLY A 182 5.68 18.13 10.53
C GLY A 182 4.59 19.18 10.39
N ALA A 183 3.62 19.01 9.47
CA ALA A 183 2.43 19.87 9.36
C ALA A 183 1.28 19.22 8.57
N LYS A 184 1.39 17.92 8.30
CA LYS A 184 0.49 17.17 7.42
C LYS A 184 0.56 15.70 7.79
N PHE A 185 -0.44 14.94 7.40
CA PHE A 185 -0.38 13.49 7.42
C PHE A 185 -0.13 12.95 6.02
N GLU A 186 0.77 11.99 5.90
CA GLU A 186 1.07 11.29 4.67
C GLU A 186 0.44 9.91 4.70
N PHE A 187 -0.56 9.67 3.84
CA PHE A 187 -1.17 8.35 3.67
C PHE A 187 -0.46 7.56 2.57
N ARG A 188 0.37 6.61 2.98
CA ARG A 188 1.29 5.86 2.11
C ARG A 188 0.72 4.55 1.56
N ALA A 189 -0.41 4.10 2.11
CA ALA A 189 -1.04 2.85 1.72
C ALA A 189 -1.76 2.93 0.35
N VAL A 190 -1.96 4.13 -0.20
CA VAL A 190 -2.63 4.32 -1.50
C VAL A 190 -1.77 3.77 -2.65
N GLY A 191 -2.38 2.97 -3.53
CA GLY A 191 -1.73 2.41 -4.72
C GLY A 191 -1.46 3.45 -5.82
N SER A 192 -0.43 3.22 -6.63
CA SER A 192 -0.02 4.12 -7.72
C SER A 192 -1.09 4.36 -8.78
N ASN A 193 -1.96 3.37 -9.05
CA ASN A 193 -3.03 3.51 -10.04
C ASN A 193 -4.33 4.07 -9.43
N ALA A 194 -4.41 4.21 -8.10
CA ALA A 194 -5.64 4.60 -7.43
C ALA A 194 -6.00 6.07 -7.69
N ASN A 195 -7.31 6.35 -7.80
CA ASN A 195 -7.84 7.70 -7.74
C ASN A 195 -7.90 8.17 -6.28
N LEU A 196 -7.23 9.29 -5.99
CA LEU A 196 -7.12 9.86 -4.64
C LEU A 196 -8.46 10.34 -4.06
N ALA A 197 -9.50 10.51 -4.87
CA ALA A 197 -10.85 10.85 -4.40
C ALA A 197 -11.40 9.80 -3.44
N GLY A 198 -11.21 8.49 -3.70
CA GLY A 198 -11.71 7.42 -2.83
C GLY A 198 -11.18 7.52 -1.40
N PRO A 199 -9.85 7.46 -1.20
CA PRO A 199 -9.21 7.68 0.10
C PRO A 199 -9.60 8.98 0.78
N ASN A 200 -9.67 10.10 0.03
CA ASN A 200 -9.98 11.40 0.63
C ASN A 200 -11.46 11.55 1.00
N ILE A 201 -12.41 10.94 0.28
CA ILE A 201 -13.82 10.85 0.70
C ILE A 201 -13.91 10.19 2.07
N VAL A 202 -13.22 9.06 2.25
CA VAL A 202 -13.21 8.36 3.54
C VAL A 202 -12.55 9.22 4.61
N LEU A 203 -11.31 9.67 4.38
CA LEU A 203 -10.51 10.40 5.35
C LEU A 203 -11.22 11.67 5.84
N ASN A 204 -11.76 12.47 4.92
CA ASN A 204 -12.48 13.69 5.27
C ASN A 204 -13.76 13.38 6.05
N THR A 205 -14.51 12.34 5.68
CA THR A 205 -15.76 11.96 6.36
C THR A 205 -15.51 11.49 7.80
N ILE A 206 -14.50 10.63 8.01
CA ILE A 206 -14.21 10.10 9.34
C ILE A 206 -13.62 11.16 10.27
N VAL A 207 -12.82 12.09 9.73
CA VAL A 207 -12.30 13.22 10.50
C VAL A 207 -13.40 14.23 10.81
N ALA A 208 -14.31 14.49 9.88
CA ALA A 208 -15.49 15.32 10.11
C ALA A 208 -16.35 14.74 11.25
N GLU A 209 -16.57 13.43 11.29
CA GLU A 209 -17.29 12.79 12.40
C GLU A 209 -16.59 12.97 13.75
N ALA A 210 -15.28 12.77 13.80
CA ALA A 210 -14.53 12.96 15.03
C ALA A 210 -14.55 14.41 15.52
N LEU A 211 -14.46 15.38 14.59
CA LEU A 211 -14.58 16.80 14.91
C LEU A 211 -15.99 17.18 15.34
N ASP A 212 -17.03 16.66 14.68
CA ASP A 212 -18.43 16.90 15.03
C ASP A 212 -18.76 16.42 16.46
N GLU A 213 -18.31 15.21 16.82
CA GLU A 213 -18.45 14.70 18.19
C GLU A 213 -17.73 15.59 19.22
N ILE A 214 -16.53 16.08 18.89
CA ILE A 214 -15.77 16.98 19.75
C ILE A 214 -16.50 18.32 19.90
N CYS A 215 -16.91 18.93 18.79
CA CYS A 215 -17.59 20.22 18.77
C CYS A 215 -18.91 20.16 19.53
N THR A 216 -19.71 19.11 19.34
CA THR A 216 -20.97 18.89 20.07
C THR A 216 -20.78 18.93 21.60
N ILE A 217 -19.68 18.36 22.10
CA ILE A 217 -19.36 18.40 23.54
C ILE A 217 -18.97 19.81 23.98
N LEU A 218 -18.28 20.58 23.12
CA LEU A 218 -17.76 21.90 23.44
C LEU A 218 -18.77 23.05 23.30
N GLU A 219 -19.78 22.92 22.43
CA GLU A 219 -20.77 23.98 22.15
C GLU A 219 -21.53 24.48 23.39
N GLY A 220 -21.76 23.62 24.37
CA GLY A 220 -22.44 23.97 25.63
C GLY A 220 -21.52 24.49 26.73
N VAL A 221 -20.22 24.59 26.49
CA VAL A 221 -19.22 24.87 27.54
C VAL A 221 -18.97 26.37 27.68
N SER A 222 -18.97 26.87 28.92
CA SER A 222 -18.66 28.26 29.19
C SER A 222 -17.21 28.60 28.81
N LYS A 223 -16.91 29.84 28.41
CA LYS A 223 -15.53 30.28 28.11
C LYS A 223 -14.56 30.04 29.27
N LYS A 224 -15.04 30.10 30.52
CA LYS A 224 -14.22 29.88 31.72
C LYS A 224 -13.80 28.43 31.86
N ASP A 225 -14.68 27.50 31.48
CA ASP A 225 -14.48 26.06 31.65
C ASP A 225 -13.90 25.39 30.38
N LEU A 226 -13.90 26.10 29.25
CA LEU A 226 -13.51 25.58 27.94
C LEU A 226 -12.16 24.86 27.94
N ASN A 227 -11.11 25.47 28.48
CA ASN A 227 -9.78 24.86 28.50
C ASN A 227 -9.73 23.58 29.35
N ALA A 228 -10.41 23.57 30.49
CA ALA A 228 -10.48 22.39 31.35
C ALA A 228 -11.25 21.25 30.67
N THR A 229 -12.36 21.57 30.01
CA THR A 229 -13.15 20.59 29.26
C THR A 229 -12.36 20.04 28.07
N ILE A 230 -11.64 20.89 27.32
CA ILE A 230 -10.77 20.44 26.22
C ILE A 230 -9.71 19.47 26.75
N GLN A 231 -8.97 19.83 27.80
CA GLN A 231 -7.93 18.95 28.37
C GLN A 231 -8.49 17.59 28.79
N LYS A 232 -9.67 17.59 29.44
CA LYS A 232 -10.34 16.36 29.84
C LYS A 232 -10.79 15.52 28.63
N LEU A 233 -11.39 16.15 27.62
CA LEU A 233 -11.85 15.50 26.40
C LEU A 233 -10.68 14.88 25.63
N LEU A 234 -9.58 15.60 25.45
CA LEU A 234 -8.38 15.10 24.78
C LEU A 234 -7.76 13.92 25.55
N GLN A 235 -7.71 13.99 26.89
CA GLN A 235 -7.25 12.88 27.71
C GLN A 235 -8.11 11.61 27.49
N ASP A 236 -9.42 11.76 27.47
CA ASP A 236 -10.34 10.63 27.28
C ASP A 236 -10.23 10.04 25.86
N ILE A 237 -10.05 10.88 24.84
CA ILE A 237 -9.78 10.45 23.47
C ILE A 237 -8.47 9.67 23.39
N VAL A 238 -7.38 10.20 23.94
CA VAL A 238 -6.07 9.55 23.91
C VAL A 238 -6.13 8.20 24.62
N LYS A 239 -6.72 8.12 25.82
CA LYS A 239 -6.85 6.85 26.56
C LYS A 239 -7.57 5.77 25.75
N LYS A 240 -8.61 6.17 25.00
CA LYS A 240 -9.42 5.26 24.20
C LYS A 240 -8.75 4.85 22.89
N HIS A 241 -8.10 5.80 22.21
CA HIS A 241 -7.70 5.65 20.81
C HIS A 241 -6.18 5.51 20.60
N LYS A 242 -5.35 5.66 21.64
CA LYS A 242 -3.88 5.54 21.51
C LYS A 242 -3.39 4.19 20.98
N ARG A 243 -4.23 3.15 20.98
CA ARG A 243 -3.87 1.82 20.44
C ARG A 243 -3.43 1.85 18.98
N ILE A 244 -3.92 2.82 18.19
CA ILE A 244 -3.57 3.02 16.78
C ILE A 244 -2.17 3.60 16.59
N LEU A 245 -1.57 4.18 17.63
CA LEU A 245 -0.28 4.84 17.56
C LEU A 245 0.85 3.82 17.60
N PHE A 246 1.74 3.87 16.61
CA PHE A 246 2.91 3.02 16.55
C PHE A 246 4.05 3.72 15.80
N ASN A 247 5.14 3.98 16.52
CA ASN A 247 6.32 4.63 15.96
C ASN A 247 7.43 3.66 15.51
N GLY A 248 7.24 2.35 15.70
CA GLY A 248 8.22 1.32 15.35
C GLY A 248 8.12 0.81 13.91
N ASP A 249 8.92 -0.20 13.59
CA ASP A 249 8.92 -0.83 12.27
C ASP A 249 7.66 -1.69 12.05
N ASN A 250 6.84 -1.28 11.08
CA ASN A 250 5.56 -1.91 10.77
C ASN A 250 5.72 -3.22 9.97
N TYR A 251 6.91 -3.58 9.50
CA TYR A 251 7.14 -4.85 8.80
C TYR A 251 7.41 -6.03 9.72
N THR A 252 7.67 -5.78 11.00
CA THR A 252 8.04 -6.84 11.95
C THR A 252 6.85 -7.76 12.26
N GLU A 253 7.11 -9.06 12.42
CA GLU A 253 6.11 -9.98 12.95
C GLU A 253 5.68 -9.60 14.38
N GLU A 254 6.58 -8.97 15.14
CA GLU A 254 6.29 -8.43 16.46
C GLU A 254 5.15 -7.40 16.39
N TRP A 255 5.23 -6.45 15.46
CA TRP A 255 4.14 -5.49 15.24
C TRP A 255 2.83 -6.19 14.87
N LEU A 256 2.85 -7.18 13.98
CA LEU A 256 1.62 -7.90 13.60
C LEU A 256 0.95 -8.61 14.81
N ARG A 257 1.76 -9.21 15.69
CA ARG A 257 1.27 -9.83 16.93
C ARG A 257 0.75 -8.78 17.91
N GLU A 258 1.46 -7.67 18.05
CA GLU A 258 1.07 -6.57 18.93
C GLU A 258 -0.22 -5.90 18.45
N ALA A 259 -0.33 -5.55 17.17
CA ALA A 259 -1.53 -4.97 16.57
C ALA A 259 -2.76 -5.84 16.81
N LYS A 260 -2.61 -7.17 16.65
CA LYS A 260 -3.68 -8.13 16.98
C LYS A 260 -4.05 -8.08 18.46
N LYS A 261 -3.08 -8.03 19.37
CA LYS A 261 -3.32 -7.88 20.82
C LYS A 261 -4.03 -6.56 21.17
N ARG A 262 -3.72 -5.49 20.43
CA ARG A 262 -4.35 -4.16 20.54
C ARG A 262 -5.76 -4.12 19.91
N GLY A 263 -6.16 -5.17 19.18
CA GLY A 263 -7.45 -5.25 18.49
C GLY A 263 -7.53 -4.42 17.21
N LEU A 264 -6.39 -4.12 16.58
CA LEU A 264 -6.34 -3.44 15.29
C LEU A 264 -6.70 -4.42 14.16
N PRO A 265 -7.57 -4.03 13.19
CA PRO A 265 -7.89 -4.87 12.05
C PRO A 265 -6.66 -5.20 11.21
N ASN A 266 -6.55 -6.46 10.78
CA ASN A 266 -5.56 -6.92 9.80
C ASN A 266 -6.28 -7.58 8.62
N LEU A 267 -6.90 -6.76 7.78
CA LEU A 267 -7.69 -7.19 6.63
C LEU A 267 -6.77 -7.23 5.41
N LYS A 268 -6.23 -8.41 5.13
CA LYS A 268 -5.11 -8.58 4.19
C LYS A 268 -5.53 -8.50 2.73
N ASN A 269 -6.75 -8.94 2.42
CA ASN A 269 -7.20 -9.17 1.07
C ASN A 269 -8.37 -8.24 0.73
N THR A 270 -8.44 -7.79 -0.53
CA THR A 270 -9.49 -6.91 -1.03
C THR A 270 -10.91 -7.45 -0.77
N PRO A 271 -11.25 -8.73 -1.04
CA PRO A 271 -12.60 -9.24 -0.77
C PRO A 271 -13.01 -9.12 0.71
N GLU A 272 -12.09 -9.35 1.64
CA GLU A 272 -12.38 -9.28 3.08
C GLU A 272 -12.57 -7.84 3.55
N VAL A 273 -11.71 -6.91 3.09
CA VAL A 273 -11.79 -5.52 3.54
C VAL A 273 -12.97 -4.77 2.95
N LEU A 274 -13.42 -5.14 1.74
CA LEU A 274 -14.58 -4.49 1.12
C LEU A 274 -15.87 -4.67 1.94
N GLU A 275 -15.98 -5.72 2.76
CA GLU A 275 -17.12 -5.89 3.69
C GLU A 275 -17.26 -4.73 4.68
N ALA A 276 -16.19 -3.98 4.96
CA ALA A 276 -16.25 -2.78 5.79
C ALA A 276 -17.22 -1.73 5.21
N LEU A 277 -17.42 -1.67 3.89
CA LEU A 277 -18.37 -0.76 3.25
C LEU A 277 -19.84 -1.08 3.59
N ARG A 278 -20.12 -2.31 4.02
CA ARG A 278 -21.46 -2.80 4.40
C ARG A 278 -21.68 -2.84 5.92
N SER A 279 -20.69 -2.42 6.71
CA SER A 279 -20.82 -2.35 8.16
C SER A 279 -21.84 -1.27 8.54
N PRO A 280 -22.83 -1.56 9.42
CA PRO A 280 -23.81 -0.56 9.86
C PRO A 280 -23.17 0.68 10.49
N ALA A 281 -22.04 0.52 11.18
CA ALA A 281 -21.30 1.65 11.76
C ALA A 281 -20.72 2.58 10.69
N ASN A 282 -20.23 2.01 9.59
CA ASN A 282 -19.65 2.74 8.48
C ASN A 282 -20.75 3.35 7.60
N GLU A 283 -21.86 2.64 7.34
CA GLU A 283 -23.04 3.20 6.66
C GLU A 283 -23.56 4.45 7.39
N LYS A 284 -23.60 4.41 8.73
CA LYS A 284 -24.12 5.51 9.55
C LYS A 284 -23.29 6.78 9.42
N VAL A 285 -21.96 6.69 9.37
CA VAL A 285 -21.11 7.90 9.32
C VAL A 285 -21.28 8.65 8.00
N PHE A 286 -21.32 7.94 6.87
CA PHE A 286 -21.58 8.59 5.58
C PHE A 286 -22.97 9.19 5.49
N GLY A 287 -23.99 8.47 5.98
CA GLY A 287 -25.37 8.95 5.97
C GLY A 287 -25.58 10.18 6.85
N LYS A 288 -24.95 10.21 8.04
CA LYS A 288 -25.00 11.36 8.96
C LYS A 288 -24.46 12.64 8.33
N HIS A 289 -23.35 12.54 7.59
CA HIS A 289 -22.70 13.68 6.92
C HIS A 289 -23.25 13.97 5.52
N GLY A 290 -24.23 13.21 5.04
CA GLY A 290 -24.81 13.40 3.69
C GLY A 290 -23.82 13.16 2.55
N VAL A 291 -22.77 12.36 2.78
CA VAL A 291 -21.70 12.11 1.80
C VAL A 291 -22.07 10.95 0.87
N LEU A 292 -22.55 9.84 1.43
CA LEU A 292 -23.08 8.69 0.68
C LEU A 292 -24.26 8.09 1.44
N SER A 293 -25.31 7.74 0.71
CA SER A 293 -26.41 6.94 1.20
C SER A 293 -26.02 5.46 1.33
N LYS A 294 -26.83 4.71 2.06
CA LYS A 294 -26.70 3.24 2.14
C LYS A 294 -26.70 2.56 0.78
N THR A 295 -27.57 3.00 -0.13
CA THR A 295 -27.65 2.44 -1.48
C THR A 295 -26.38 2.73 -2.29
N GLU A 296 -25.82 3.93 -2.17
CA GLU A 296 -24.58 4.29 -2.87
C GLU A 296 -23.37 3.52 -2.33
N LEU A 297 -23.29 3.30 -1.00
CA LEU A 297 -22.24 2.46 -0.41
C LEU A 297 -22.35 1.00 -0.85
N ALA A 298 -23.56 0.44 -0.87
CA ALA A 298 -23.79 -0.91 -1.39
C ALA A 298 -23.39 -1.01 -2.87
N SER A 299 -23.71 0.00 -3.67
CA SER A 299 -23.27 0.06 -5.08
C SER A 299 -21.74 0.11 -5.21
N ARG A 300 -21.04 0.89 -4.38
CA ARG A 300 -19.57 0.91 -4.37
C ARG A 300 -18.98 -0.45 -4.00
N TYR A 301 -19.54 -1.14 -3.01
CA TYR A 301 -19.12 -2.49 -2.66
C TYR A 301 -19.23 -3.44 -3.86
N GLU A 302 -20.38 -3.49 -4.53
CA GLU A 302 -20.57 -4.39 -5.67
C GLU A 302 -19.61 -4.06 -6.82
N VAL A 303 -19.46 -2.78 -7.17
CA VAL A 303 -18.54 -2.34 -8.24
C VAL A 303 -17.08 -2.67 -7.92
N TYR A 304 -16.63 -2.43 -6.69
CA TYR A 304 -15.23 -2.72 -6.32
C TYR A 304 -14.96 -4.22 -6.23
N LYS A 305 -15.94 -5.00 -5.78
CA LYS A 305 -15.86 -6.46 -5.78
C LYS A 305 -15.80 -7.01 -7.21
N GLU A 306 -16.70 -6.57 -8.09
CA GLU A 306 -16.72 -6.97 -9.50
C GLU A 306 -15.42 -6.58 -10.21
N MET A 307 -14.90 -5.38 -9.96
CA MET A 307 -13.62 -4.93 -10.50
C MET A 307 -12.47 -5.85 -10.05
N TYR A 308 -12.41 -6.19 -8.75
CA TYR A 308 -11.40 -7.12 -8.23
C TYR A 308 -11.52 -8.51 -8.88
N GLU A 309 -12.74 -9.07 -8.93
CA GLU A 309 -12.98 -10.39 -9.51
C GLU A 309 -12.62 -10.42 -11.00
N SER A 310 -12.96 -9.37 -11.74
CA SER A 310 -12.65 -9.23 -13.16
C SER A 310 -11.15 -9.13 -13.43
N VAL A 311 -10.41 -8.32 -12.66
CA VAL A 311 -8.95 -8.20 -12.82
C VAL A 311 -8.28 -9.54 -12.60
N ILE A 312 -8.63 -10.26 -11.52
CA ILE A 312 -8.05 -11.58 -11.24
C ILE A 312 -8.41 -12.60 -12.32
N ASP A 313 -9.63 -12.57 -12.84
CA ASP A 313 -10.06 -13.44 -13.94
C ASP A 313 -9.26 -13.17 -15.23
N TYR A 314 -9.06 -11.90 -15.60
CA TYR A 314 -8.26 -11.54 -16.78
C TYR A 314 -6.79 -11.91 -16.63
N GLU A 315 -6.16 -11.61 -15.49
CA GLU A 315 -4.77 -11.99 -15.21
C GLU A 315 -4.58 -13.51 -15.28
N ALA A 316 -5.52 -14.26 -14.72
CA ALA A 316 -5.47 -15.72 -14.72
C ALA A 316 -5.66 -16.32 -16.12
N LYS A 317 -6.59 -15.77 -16.91
CA LYS A 317 -6.79 -16.19 -18.31
C LYS A 317 -5.57 -15.88 -19.17
N LEU A 318 -4.98 -14.70 -19.01
CA LEU A 318 -3.75 -14.32 -19.72
C LEU A 318 -2.59 -15.24 -19.31
N SER A 319 -2.39 -15.47 -18.02
CA SER A 319 -1.34 -16.38 -17.52
C SER A 319 -1.51 -17.80 -18.07
N LEU A 320 -2.75 -18.30 -18.10
CA LEU A 320 -3.08 -19.61 -18.65
C LEU A 320 -2.80 -19.68 -20.16
N ASP A 321 -3.16 -18.63 -20.90
CA ASP A 321 -2.92 -18.54 -22.34
C ASP A 321 -1.42 -18.52 -22.63
N MET A 322 -0.67 -17.59 -22.04
CA MET A 322 0.79 -17.48 -22.20
C MET A 322 1.50 -18.80 -21.87
N ALA A 323 1.11 -19.46 -20.78
CA ALA A 323 1.69 -20.75 -20.40
C ALA A 323 1.45 -21.82 -21.49
N LYS A 324 0.21 -21.91 -22.02
CA LYS A 324 -0.17 -22.92 -23.01
C LYS A 324 0.36 -22.66 -24.41
N THR A 325 0.41 -21.39 -24.83
CA THR A 325 0.61 -21.01 -26.24
C THR A 325 2.01 -20.50 -26.53
N MET A 326 2.74 -20.04 -25.51
CA MET A 326 4.09 -19.51 -25.66
C MET A 326 5.12 -20.38 -24.93
N ILE A 327 4.98 -20.53 -23.61
CA ILE A 327 6.04 -21.11 -22.77
C ILE A 327 6.13 -22.63 -22.96
N VAL A 328 5.04 -23.37 -22.74
CA VAL A 328 5.05 -24.84 -22.86
C VAL A 328 5.54 -25.31 -24.24
N PRO A 329 5.11 -24.74 -25.38
CA PRO A 329 5.66 -25.07 -26.69
C PRO A 329 7.17 -24.82 -26.82
N ALA A 330 7.68 -23.72 -26.28
CA ALA A 330 9.11 -23.42 -26.26
C ALA A 330 9.89 -24.47 -25.46
N VAL A 331 9.38 -24.85 -24.28
CA VAL A 331 10.00 -25.89 -23.44
C VAL A 331 9.98 -27.25 -24.13
N PHE A 332 8.87 -27.64 -24.79
CA PHE A 332 8.83 -28.88 -25.57
C PHE A 332 9.87 -28.92 -26.69
N SER A 333 10.04 -27.80 -27.39
CA SER A 333 11.03 -27.70 -28.48
C SER A 333 12.46 -27.87 -27.95
N TYR A 334 12.79 -27.21 -26.84
CA TYR A 334 14.09 -27.36 -26.20
C TYR A 334 14.32 -28.76 -25.60
N GLN A 335 13.26 -29.39 -25.07
CA GLN A 335 13.29 -30.76 -24.56
C GLN A 335 13.62 -31.77 -25.68
N GLU A 336 13.05 -31.58 -26.88
CA GLU A 336 13.34 -32.40 -28.05
C GLU A 336 14.81 -32.26 -28.48
N GLU A 337 15.30 -31.02 -28.61
CA GLU A 337 16.70 -30.73 -28.97
C GLU A 337 17.68 -31.39 -27.99
N LEU A 338 17.44 -31.25 -26.69
CA LEU A 338 18.29 -31.84 -25.66
C LEU A 338 18.26 -33.37 -25.72
N ALA A 339 17.09 -33.97 -25.98
CA ALA A 339 16.96 -35.41 -26.15
C ALA A 339 17.71 -35.93 -27.39
N ASP A 340 17.67 -35.21 -28.51
CA ASP A 340 18.43 -35.54 -29.71
C ASP A 340 19.95 -35.43 -29.51
N SER A 341 20.38 -34.39 -28.80
CA SER A 341 21.78 -34.22 -28.41
C SER A 341 22.27 -35.41 -27.56
N ILE A 342 21.49 -35.81 -26.55
CA ILE A 342 21.79 -36.97 -25.71
C ILE A 342 21.87 -38.26 -26.54
N ARG A 343 20.89 -38.52 -27.42
CA ARG A 343 20.89 -39.69 -28.31
C ARG A 343 22.15 -39.74 -29.17
N SER A 344 22.53 -38.60 -29.75
CA SER A 344 23.71 -38.47 -30.62
C SER A 344 25.01 -38.74 -29.86
N VAL A 345 25.17 -38.17 -28.66
CA VAL A 345 26.33 -38.40 -27.80
C VAL A 345 26.41 -39.87 -27.37
N GLU A 346 25.29 -40.47 -26.98
CA GLU A 346 25.25 -41.87 -26.54
C GLU A 346 25.49 -42.87 -27.68
N GLY A 347 25.16 -42.49 -28.92
CA GLY A 347 25.52 -43.23 -30.12
C GLY A 347 27.03 -43.41 -30.29
N ILE A 348 27.83 -42.47 -29.78
CA ILE A 348 29.30 -42.51 -29.80
C ILE A 348 29.86 -43.05 -28.47
N ASN A 349 29.36 -42.56 -27.33
CA ASN A 349 29.81 -42.94 -25.99
C ASN A 349 28.67 -42.93 -24.96
N LYS A 350 28.13 -44.12 -24.69
CA LYS A 350 27.00 -44.36 -23.76
C LYS A 350 27.21 -43.86 -22.32
N THR A 351 28.47 -43.62 -21.90
CA THR A 351 28.79 -43.22 -20.52
C THR A 351 28.94 -41.72 -20.32
N LYS A 352 28.89 -40.91 -21.39
CA LYS A 352 29.24 -39.47 -21.37
C LYS A 352 28.06 -38.50 -21.54
N SER A 353 26.86 -38.88 -21.09
CA SER A 353 25.64 -38.05 -21.13
C SER A 353 24.99 -37.80 -19.76
N THR A 354 25.64 -38.19 -18.64
CA THR A 354 25.04 -38.10 -17.30
C THR A 354 24.60 -36.69 -16.90
N GLY A 355 25.38 -35.66 -17.24
CA GLY A 355 25.01 -34.26 -16.98
C GLY A 355 23.78 -33.82 -17.79
N SER A 356 23.80 -34.05 -19.11
CA SER A 356 22.68 -33.70 -20.01
C SER A 356 21.39 -34.43 -19.64
N ARG A 357 21.47 -35.72 -19.27
CA ARG A 357 20.31 -36.49 -18.78
C ARG A 357 19.72 -35.91 -17.49
N LYS A 358 20.56 -35.38 -16.61
CA LYS A 358 20.11 -34.72 -15.38
C LYS A 358 19.30 -33.46 -15.71
N ILE A 359 19.81 -32.61 -16.61
CA ILE A 359 19.11 -31.39 -17.06
C ILE A 359 17.78 -31.74 -17.74
N LEU A 360 17.80 -32.70 -18.67
CA LEU A 360 16.57 -33.13 -19.35
C LEU A 360 15.52 -33.65 -18.35
N LYS A 361 15.96 -34.39 -17.33
CA LYS A 361 15.07 -34.86 -16.27
C LYS A 361 14.47 -33.69 -15.49
N GLU A 362 15.28 -32.73 -15.05
CA GLU A 362 14.81 -31.55 -14.31
C GLU A 362 13.77 -30.75 -15.12
N ILE A 363 14.05 -30.49 -16.41
CA ILE A 363 13.11 -29.82 -17.31
C ILE A 363 11.80 -30.61 -17.44
N THR A 364 11.90 -31.94 -17.60
CA THR A 364 10.73 -32.81 -17.74
C THR A 364 9.88 -32.79 -16.47
N ASP A 365 10.50 -32.93 -15.29
CA ASP A 365 9.82 -32.94 -14.01
C ASP A 365 9.10 -31.59 -13.75
N GLU A 366 9.74 -30.45 -14.04
CA GLU A 366 9.13 -29.11 -13.91
C GLU A 366 8.02 -28.85 -14.93
N LEU A 367 8.19 -29.31 -16.18
CA LEU A 367 7.18 -29.17 -17.23
C LEU A 367 5.91 -29.96 -16.90
N GLU A 368 6.03 -31.21 -16.45
CA GLU A 368 4.90 -32.02 -15.99
C GLU A 368 4.18 -31.34 -14.81
N GLY A 369 4.96 -30.78 -13.87
CA GLY A 369 4.42 -29.95 -12.78
C GLY A 369 3.63 -28.74 -13.28
N ALA A 370 4.16 -28.03 -14.28
CA ALA A 370 3.50 -26.89 -14.91
C ALA A 370 2.19 -27.30 -15.61
N LEU A 371 2.16 -28.42 -16.34
CA LEU A 371 0.96 -28.94 -17.01
C LEU A 371 -0.17 -29.25 -16.00
N VAL A 372 0.15 -29.87 -14.87
CA VAL A 372 -0.84 -30.11 -13.79
C VAL A 372 -1.37 -28.80 -13.21
N LYS A 373 -0.49 -27.80 -13.04
CA LYS A 373 -0.88 -26.47 -12.53
C LYS A 373 -1.71 -25.67 -13.54
N ILE A 374 -1.46 -25.84 -14.84
CA ILE A 374 -2.28 -25.31 -15.94
C ILE A 374 -3.72 -25.82 -15.82
N ASP A 375 -3.91 -27.12 -15.63
CA ASP A 375 -5.25 -27.71 -15.45
C ASP A 375 -5.92 -27.23 -14.17
N THR A 376 -5.14 -27.09 -13.10
CA THR A 376 -5.60 -26.56 -11.81
C THR A 376 -6.09 -25.12 -11.93
N LEU A 377 -5.34 -24.27 -12.63
CA LEU A 377 -5.70 -22.88 -12.91
C LEU A 377 -6.95 -22.80 -13.79
N ALA A 378 -7.02 -23.58 -14.86
CA ALA A 378 -8.21 -23.64 -15.73
C ALA A 378 -9.48 -24.04 -14.95
N ALA A 379 -9.37 -25.03 -14.05
CA ALA A 379 -10.46 -25.43 -13.17
C ALA A 379 -10.82 -24.36 -12.12
N ALA A 380 -9.84 -23.59 -11.62
CA ALA A 380 -10.06 -22.49 -10.70
C ALA A 380 -10.83 -21.33 -11.37
N ILE A 381 -10.40 -20.92 -12.57
CA ILE A 381 -11.08 -19.91 -13.40
C ILE A 381 -12.53 -20.32 -13.64
N LYS A 382 -12.78 -21.56 -14.09
CA LYS A 382 -14.14 -22.07 -14.36
C LYS A 382 -15.05 -22.03 -13.13
N ARG A 383 -14.49 -22.15 -11.91
CA ARG A 383 -15.25 -22.07 -10.66
C ARG A 383 -15.56 -20.63 -10.23
N GLY A 384 -14.91 -19.61 -10.80
CA GLY A 384 -15.19 -18.20 -10.54
C GLY A 384 -14.81 -17.71 -9.12
N ASN A 385 -13.97 -18.45 -8.39
CA ASN A 385 -13.50 -18.00 -7.08
C ASN A 385 -12.17 -17.24 -7.24
N ALA A 386 -12.20 -15.92 -7.11
CA ALA A 386 -11.02 -15.07 -7.34
C ALA A 386 -9.84 -15.42 -6.41
N LEU A 387 -10.08 -15.70 -5.12
CA LEU A 387 -8.98 -16.05 -4.20
C LEU A 387 -8.28 -17.37 -4.59
N LYS A 388 -9.05 -18.41 -4.91
CA LYS A 388 -8.48 -19.69 -5.37
C LYS A 388 -7.80 -19.57 -6.73
N THR A 389 -8.36 -18.73 -7.60
CA THR A 389 -7.80 -18.45 -8.93
C THR A 389 -6.44 -17.75 -8.81
N LYS A 390 -6.34 -16.72 -7.94
CA LYS A 390 -5.09 -16.05 -7.62
C LYS A 390 -4.02 -17.01 -7.10
N VAL A 391 -4.37 -17.91 -6.18
CA VAL A 391 -3.43 -18.92 -5.66
C VAL A 391 -2.95 -19.85 -6.77
N ALA A 392 -3.85 -20.43 -7.56
CA ALA A 392 -3.49 -21.32 -8.66
C ALA A 392 -2.62 -20.62 -9.73
N MET A 393 -2.86 -19.33 -9.98
CA MET A 393 -2.07 -18.53 -10.91
C MET A 393 -0.63 -18.34 -10.41
N LEU A 394 -0.46 -18.03 -9.12
CA LEU A 394 0.87 -17.90 -8.50
C LEU A 394 1.61 -19.24 -8.44
N ASP A 395 0.89 -20.33 -8.15
CA ASP A 395 1.45 -21.68 -8.16
C ASP A 395 1.96 -22.07 -9.55
N LEU A 396 1.18 -21.78 -10.61
CA LEU A 396 1.63 -21.97 -12.00
C LEU A 396 2.89 -21.15 -12.28
N ARG A 397 2.87 -19.85 -11.96
CA ARG A 397 4.02 -18.96 -12.15
C ARG A 397 5.30 -19.54 -11.54
N SER A 398 5.24 -20.09 -10.33
CA SER A 398 6.45 -20.66 -9.70
C SER A 398 7.14 -21.75 -10.53
N SER A 399 6.38 -22.58 -11.27
CA SER A 399 6.98 -23.58 -12.18
C SER A 399 7.48 -22.95 -13.47
N ILE A 400 6.79 -21.92 -13.98
CA ILE A 400 7.24 -21.17 -15.15
C ILE A 400 8.59 -20.48 -14.87
N ASP A 401 8.70 -19.81 -13.71
CA ASP A 401 9.93 -19.14 -13.28
C ASP A 401 11.09 -20.15 -13.11
N SER A 402 10.81 -21.38 -12.63
CA SER A 402 11.81 -22.46 -12.58
C SER A 402 12.25 -22.92 -13.97
N LEU A 403 11.31 -23.03 -14.92
CA LEU A 403 11.62 -23.43 -16.30
C LEU A 403 12.47 -22.38 -17.03
N GLU A 404 12.23 -21.09 -16.79
CA GLU A 404 13.03 -19.99 -17.34
C GLU A 404 14.52 -20.18 -17.02
N GLY A 405 14.85 -20.61 -15.80
CA GLY A 405 16.24 -20.86 -15.39
C GLY A 405 16.88 -22.12 -15.96
N LEU A 406 16.12 -22.98 -16.65
CA LEU A 406 16.59 -24.26 -17.21
C LEU A 406 16.61 -24.28 -18.74
N VAL A 407 15.79 -23.45 -19.39
CA VAL A 407 15.66 -23.36 -20.85
C VAL A 407 16.67 -22.35 -21.40
N ALA A 408 17.13 -22.58 -22.63
CA ALA A 408 18.04 -21.64 -23.30
C ALA A 408 17.34 -20.29 -23.59
N GLU A 409 18.08 -19.19 -23.40
CA GLU A 409 17.59 -17.81 -23.54
C GLU A 409 17.02 -17.53 -24.93
N ASP A 410 17.65 -18.05 -25.99
CA ASP A 410 17.24 -17.86 -27.39
C ASP A 410 15.96 -18.62 -27.77
N VAL A 411 15.56 -19.60 -26.96
CA VAL A 411 14.29 -20.33 -27.11
C VAL A 411 13.20 -19.74 -26.23
N TRP A 412 13.55 -19.00 -25.18
CA TRP A 412 12.58 -18.46 -24.23
C TRP A 412 11.74 -17.33 -24.88
N PRO A 413 10.40 -17.40 -24.83
CA PRO A 413 9.55 -16.53 -25.66
C PRO A 413 9.26 -15.15 -25.04
N LEU A 414 9.77 -14.86 -23.85
CA LEU A 414 9.48 -13.64 -23.09
C LEU A 414 10.78 -12.92 -22.73
N PRO A 415 10.77 -11.59 -22.67
CA PRO A 415 11.93 -10.87 -22.18
C PRO A 415 12.14 -11.16 -20.68
N SER A 416 13.38 -11.34 -20.28
CA SER A 416 13.72 -11.54 -18.87
C SER A 416 13.58 -10.24 -18.08
N TYR A 417 13.53 -10.34 -16.75
CA TYR A 417 13.51 -9.17 -15.87
C TYR A 417 14.75 -8.28 -16.05
N ALA A 418 15.91 -8.87 -16.38
CA ALA A 418 17.13 -8.09 -16.60
C ALA A 418 16.98 -7.18 -17.83
N GLU A 419 16.38 -7.69 -18.91
CA GLU A 419 16.14 -6.93 -20.13
C GLU A 419 15.13 -5.82 -19.88
N MET A 420 14.00 -6.15 -19.25
CA MET A 420 12.93 -5.17 -18.99
C MET A 420 13.34 -4.04 -18.01
N LEU A 421 14.24 -4.31 -17.06
CA LEU A 421 14.60 -3.36 -16.01
C LEU A 421 15.85 -2.52 -16.32
N PHE A 422 16.78 -3.05 -17.11
CA PHE A 422 18.10 -2.43 -17.30
C PHE A 422 18.46 -2.10 -18.75
N MET A 423 17.71 -2.60 -19.73
CA MET A 423 17.96 -2.33 -21.16
C MET A 423 16.92 -1.37 -21.76
N LEU A 424 16.56 -0.31 -21.01
CA LEU A 424 15.71 0.80 -21.47
C LEU A 424 16.39 1.68 -22.51
#